data_AF-A0A5A8E1R5-F1
#
_entry.id   AF-A0A5A8E1R5-F1
#
_cell.length_a   1.000
_cell.length_b   1.000
_cell.length_c   1.000
_cell.angle_alpha   90.00
_cell.angle_beta   90.00
_cell.angle_gamma   90.00
#
_symmetry.space_group_name_H-M   'P 1'
#
loop_
_entity.id
_entity.type
_entity.pdbx_description
1 polymer ?
#
loop_
_entity_poly.entity_id
_entity_poly.type
_entity_poly.pdbx_seq_one_letter_code
_entity_poly.pdbx_strand_id
1 'polypeptide(L)'
;MKRALPDGTKVSKEAKAAVVEAASEFVAFVTQEANDRCRMDGRKTLTAEDLLAAMRTLGLDQYHDVLLDYLIRHREAHKSERADKRKRDD
;
A
#
# COMPACT_ATOMS: atom_id res chain seq x y z
N MET A 1 -10.43 -12.10 2.69
CA MET A 1 -11.68 -12.35 1.95
C MET A 1 -12.87 -12.69 2.84
N LYS A 2 -12.86 -13.74 3.69
CA LYS A 2 -14.06 -14.11 4.50
C LYS A 2 -14.62 -12.98 5.37
N ARG A 3 -13.78 -12.14 5.97
CA ARG A 3 -14.20 -10.99 6.79
C ARG A 3 -14.96 -9.90 6.01
N ALA A 4 -14.84 -9.90 4.68
CA ALA A 4 -15.54 -8.97 3.81
C ALA A 4 -16.87 -9.55 3.27
N LEU A 5 -17.27 -10.73 3.73
CA LEU A 5 -18.48 -11.43 3.30
C LEU A 5 -19.41 -11.65 4.51
N PRO A 6 -20.73 -11.77 4.28
CA PRO A 6 -21.68 -12.13 5.34
C PRO A 6 -21.33 -13.47 6.00
N ASP A 7 -21.71 -13.61 7.26
CA ASP A 7 -21.52 -14.86 7.99
C ASP A 7 -22.20 -16.04 7.31
N GLY A 8 -21.56 -17.21 7.35
CA GLY A 8 -22.05 -18.42 6.68
C GLY A 8 -21.80 -18.48 5.16
N THR A 9 -21.25 -17.42 4.54
CA THR A 9 -20.95 -17.43 3.10
C THR A 9 -19.94 -18.53 2.74
N LYS A 10 -20.32 -19.38 1.79
CA LYS A 10 -19.43 -20.40 1.21
C LYS A 10 -18.74 -19.81 -0.02
N VAL A 11 -17.42 -19.99 -0.09
CA VAL A 11 -16.60 -19.58 -1.25
C VAL A 11 -15.87 -20.80 -1.77
N SER A 12 -15.98 -21.05 -3.08
CA SER A 12 -15.32 -22.18 -3.74
C SER A 12 -13.80 -22.08 -3.67
N LYS A 13 -13.10 -23.17 -3.97
CA LYS A 13 -11.62 -23.17 -3.98
C LYS A 13 -11.10 -22.34 -5.16
N GLU A 14 -11.79 -22.42 -6.28
CA GLU A 14 -11.48 -21.75 -7.54
C GLU A 14 -11.60 -20.23 -7.38
N ALA A 15 -12.68 -19.75 -6.74
CA ALA A 15 -12.86 -18.32 -6.47
C ALA A 15 -11.80 -17.78 -5.50
N LYS A 16 -11.38 -18.57 -4.51
CA LYS A 16 -10.26 -18.19 -3.62
C LYS A 16 -8.95 -18.07 -4.38
N ALA A 17 -8.65 -19.02 -5.25
CA ALA A 17 -7.43 -19.00 -6.06
C ALA A 17 -7.41 -17.77 -6.97
N ALA A 18 -8.51 -17.50 -7.67
CA ALA A 18 -8.63 -16.35 -8.56
C ALA A 18 -8.40 -15.02 -7.83
N VAL A 19 -8.92 -14.84 -6.61
CA VAL A 19 -8.68 -13.61 -5.83
C VAL A 19 -7.22 -13.49 -5.37
N VAL A 20 -6.55 -14.60 -5.05
CA VAL A 20 -5.12 -14.59 -4.67
C VAL A 20 -4.24 -14.24 -5.86
N GLU A 21 -4.56 -14.77 -7.04
CA GLU A 21 -3.88 -14.43 -8.30
C GLU A 21 -4.08 -12.95 -8.64
N ALA A 22 -5.33 -12.48 -8.62
CA ALA A 22 -5.66 -11.07 -8.84
C ALA A 22 -4.99 -10.14 -7.82
N ALA A 23 -4.79 -10.57 -6.57
CA ALA A 23 -4.07 -9.78 -5.57
C ALA A 23 -2.58 -9.64 -5.91
N SER A 24 -1.97 -10.69 -6.48
CA SER A 24 -0.58 -10.65 -6.94
C SER A 24 -0.43 -9.70 -8.13
N GLU A 25 -1.35 -9.79 -9.09
CA GLU A 25 -1.40 -8.89 -10.24
C GLU A 25 -1.66 -7.44 -9.81
N PHE A 26 -2.55 -7.22 -8.83
CA PHE A 26 -2.82 -5.89 -8.28
C PHE A 26 -1.55 -5.22 -7.75
N VAL A 27 -0.72 -5.96 -6.99
CA VAL A 27 0.55 -5.43 -6.48
C VAL A 27 1.48 -5.05 -7.65
N ALA A 28 1.60 -5.92 -8.66
CA ALA A 28 2.43 -5.65 -9.83
C ALA A 28 1.94 -4.43 -10.61
N PHE A 29 0.63 -4.34 -10.83
CA PHE A 29 -0.01 -3.27 -11.58
C PHE A 29 0.17 -1.89 -10.92
N VAL A 30 -0.14 -1.79 -9.62
CA VAL A 30 0.06 -0.55 -8.87
C VAL A 30 1.54 -0.15 -8.81
N THR A 31 2.42 -1.12 -8.60
CA THR A 31 3.88 -0.87 -8.56
C THR A 31 4.39 -0.37 -9.90
N GLN A 32 3.87 -0.91 -11.01
CA GLN A 32 4.24 -0.48 -12.35
C GLN A 32 3.84 0.97 -12.62
N GLU A 33 2.59 1.34 -12.32
CA GLU A 33 2.11 2.72 -12.46
C GLU A 33 2.96 3.71 -11.62
N ALA A 34 3.25 3.35 -10.38
CA ALA A 34 4.08 4.18 -9.50
C ALA A 34 5.53 4.31 -10.02
N ASN A 35 6.09 3.23 -10.55
CA ASN A 35 7.43 3.19 -11.14
C ASN A 35 7.52 4.01 -12.43
N ASP A 36 6.49 3.98 -13.27
CA ASP A 36 6.45 4.79 -14.49
C ASP A 36 6.43 6.28 -14.16
N ARG A 37 5.62 6.70 -13.17
CA ARG A 37 5.67 8.07 -12.63
C ARG A 37 7.06 8.43 -12.07
N CYS A 38 7.64 7.57 -11.23
CA CYS A 38 8.96 7.80 -10.65
C CYS A 38 10.03 8.01 -11.74
N ARG A 39 9.97 7.21 -12.81
CA ARG A 39 10.89 7.31 -13.96
C ARG A 39 10.65 8.56 -14.79
N MET A 40 9.39 8.96 -15.00
CA MET A 40 9.04 10.21 -15.66
C MET A 40 9.63 11.43 -14.93
N ASP A 41 9.69 11.37 -13.59
CA ASP A 41 10.33 12.40 -12.76
C ASP A 41 11.87 12.28 -12.70
N GLY A 42 12.49 11.39 -13.48
CA GLY A 42 13.95 11.18 -13.52
C GLY A 42 14.51 10.49 -12.27
N ARG A 43 13.65 9.94 -11.40
CA ARG A 43 14.05 9.29 -10.15
C ARG A 43 14.21 7.78 -10.34
N LYS A 44 15.17 7.20 -9.62
CA LYS A 44 15.43 5.74 -9.58
C LYS A 44 14.88 5.07 -8.32
N THR A 45 14.42 5.86 -7.36
CA THR A 45 13.92 5.38 -6.07
C THR A 45 12.44 5.69 -5.98
N LEU A 46 11.65 4.62 -5.92
CA LEU A 46 10.22 4.69 -5.69
C LEU A 46 9.95 5.18 -4.26
N THR A 47 9.03 6.11 -4.12
CA THR A 47 8.64 6.71 -2.84
C THR A 47 7.19 6.38 -2.47
N ALA A 48 6.81 6.68 -1.22
CA ALA A 48 5.42 6.49 -0.80
C ALA A 48 4.47 7.45 -1.54
N GLU A 49 4.95 8.64 -1.87
CA GLU A 49 4.24 9.63 -2.66
C GLU A 49 3.92 9.13 -4.08
N ASP A 50 4.82 8.37 -4.70
CA ASP A 50 4.56 7.75 -6.01
C ASP A 50 3.42 6.74 -5.95
N LEU A 51 3.40 5.90 -4.90
CA LEU A 51 2.34 4.92 -4.69
C LEU A 51 0.99 5.60 -4.41
N LEU A 52 0.97 6.65 -3.59
CA LEU A 52 -0.25 7.43 -3.34
C LEU A 52 -0.78 8.06 -4.63
N ALA A 53 0.11 8.62 -5.46
CA ALA A 53 -0.29 9.18 -6.74
C ALA A 53 -0.82 8.10 -7.69
N ALA A 54 -0.18 6.92 -7.76
CA ALA A 54 -0.64 5.79 -8.56
C ALA A 54 -2.06 5.34 -8.14
N MET A 55 -2.36 5.27 -6.84
CA MET A 55 -3.71 4.93 -6.38
C MET A 55 -4.77 5.90 -6.92
N ARG A 56 -4.48 7.21 -6.95
CA ARG A 56 -5.40 8.19 -7.55
C ARG A 56 -5.52 8.03 -9.07
N THR A 57 -4.40 7.86 -9.78
CA THR A 57 -4.44 7.67 -11.24
C THR A 57 -5.27 6.46 -11.64
N LEU A 58 -5.20 5.38 -10.87
CA LEU A 58 -5.91 4.14 -11.12
C LEU A 58 -7.39 4.16 -10.65
N GLY A 59 -7.89 5.28 -10.13
CA GLY A 59 -9.27 5.41 -9.62
C GLY A 59 -9.51 4.68 -8.29
N LEU A 60 -8.46 4.47 -7.51
CA LEU A 60 -8.47 3.79 -6.21
C LEU A 60 -8.44 4.81 -5.05
N ASP A 61 -9.13 5.93 -5.18
CA ASP A 61 -9.12 7.07 -4.24
C ASP A 61 -9.44 6.66 -2.79
N GLN A 62 -10.37 5.72 -2.61
CA GLN A 62 -10.70 5.15 -1.30
C GLN A 62 -9.51 4.50 -0.59
N TYR A 63 -8.55 3.97 -1.33
CA TYR A 63 -7.31 3.41 -0.78
C TYR A 63 -6.26 4.49 -0.56
N HIS A 64 -6.22 5.54 -1.39
CA HIS A 64 -5.32 6.67 -1.21
C HIS A 64 -5.47 7.28 0.19
N ASP A 65 -6.70 7.58 0.62
CA ASP A 65 -6.92 8.29 1.89
C ASP A 65 -6.52 7.46 3.10
N VAL A 66 -6.82 6.16 3.08
CA VAL A 66 -6.39 5.20 4.11
C VAL A 66 -4.87 5.07 4.15
N LEU A 67 -4.22 5.00 2.99
CA LEU A 67 -2.76 4.88 2.90
C LEU A 67 -2.04 6.17 3.31
N LEU A 68 -2.64 7.34 3.06
CA LEU A 68 -2.10 8.61 3.51
C LEU A 68 -2.11 8.73 5.04
N ASP A 69 -3.23 8.38 5.69
CA ASP A 69 -3.31 8.33 7.16
C ASP A 69 -2.28 7.34 7.73
N TYR A 70 -2.17 6.15 7.12
CA TYR A 70 -1.16 5.17 7.49
C TYR A 70 0.27 5.73 7.38
N LEU A 71 0.59 6.40 6.27
CA LEU A 71 1.92 6.97 6.03
C LEU A 71 2.28 8.04 7.07
N ILE A 72 1.32 8.89 7.45
CA ILE A 72 1.51 9.92 8.48
C ILE A 72 1.86 9.26 9.82
N ARG A 73 1.04 8.31 10.28
CA ARG A 73 1.26 7.59 11.55
C ARG A 73 2.56 6.81 11.55
N HIS A 74 2.91 6.18 10.43
CA HIS A 74 4.16 5.44 10.29
C HIS A 74 5.38 6.36 10.41
N ARG A 75 5.34 7.56 9.81
CA ARG A 75 6.40 8.57 9.92
C ARG A 75 6.52 9.11 11.34
N GLU A 76 5.42 9.28 12.06
CA GLU A 76 5.42 9.71 13.47
C GLU A 76 6.06 8.66 14.38
N ALA A 77 5.64 7.40 14.26
CA ALA A 77 6.19 6.29 15.03
C ALA A 77 7.71 6.13 14.80
N HIS A 78 8.17 6.21 13.55
CA HIS A 78 9.61 6.14 13.27
C HIS A 78 10.41 7.32 13.83
N LYS A 79 9.81 8.51 13.96
CA LYS A 79 10.45 9.65 14.62
C LYS A 79 10.57 9.42 16.12
N SER A 80 9.53 8.91 16.77
CA SER A 80 9.56 8.63 18.22
C SER A 80 10.58 7.53 18.56
N GLU A 81 10.62 6.44 17.79
CA GLU A 81 11.62 5.37 17.97
C GLU A 81 13.07 5.87 17.89
N ARG A 82 13.35 6.77 16.94
CA ARG A 82 14.67 7.39 16.78
C ARG A 82 15.01 8.31 17.95
N ALA A 83 14.03 9.06 18.46
CA ALA A 83 14.22 9.93 19.62
C ALA A 83 14.51 9.10 20.89
N ASP A 84 13.79 7.99 21.10
CA ASP A 84 13.99 7.10 22.24
C ASP A 84 15.30 6.30 22.15
N LYS A 85 15.79 6.02 20.93
CA LYS A 85 17.11 5.42 20.75
C LYS A 85 18.22 6.40 21.15
N ARG A 86 18.15 7.67 20.70
CA ARG A 86 19.12 8.70 21.07
C ARG A 86 19.20 8.94 22.58
N LYS A 87 18.05 9.00 23.27
CA LYS A 87 17.99 9.13 24.73
C LYS A 87 18.58 7.96 25.52
N ARG A 88 18.74 6.79 24.89
CA ARG A 88 19.33 5.59 25.54
C ARG A 88 20.83 5.46 25.30
N ASP A 89 21.33 6.12 24.24
CA ASP A 89 22.74 6.10 23.86
C ASP A 89 23.51 7.30 24.47
N ASP A 90 22.81 8.27 25.07
CA ASP A 90 23.32 9.39 25.88
C ASP A 90 23.28 9.07 27.39
#